data_AF-A0A1S8TF66-F1
#
_entry.id   AF-A0A1S8TF66-F1
#
_cell.length_a   1.000
_cell.length_b   1.000
_cell.length_c   1.000
_cell.angle_alpha   90.00
_cell.angle_beta   90.00
_cell.angle_gamma   90.00
#
_symmetry.space_group_name_H-M   'P 1'
#
loop_
_entity.id
_entity.type
_entity.pdbx_description
1 polymer ?
#
loop_
_entity_poly.entity_id
_entity_poly.type
_entity_poly.pdbx_seq_one_letter_code
_entity_poly.pdbx_strand_id
1 'polypeptide(L)'
;MNLPDYQTDKMDISKFKSICENEGIFFTIHLDENINICDFNKEVCNAYIKTILSTIEIAKELKVPILNMHMGNGVYFTLPTEKVYLFKQYKEYYLLKLKSFRTLCEKAVGDSNIKICIENSNGYRDFTMEGIEVLLKSHIFGLTFDIGS
;
A
#
# COMPACT_ATOMS: atom_id res chain seq x y z
N MET A 1 -1.30 9.11 1.93
CA MET A 1 -2.30 10.06 1.39
C MET A 1 -3.24 10.46 2.52
N ASN A 2 -2.70 11.00 3.62
CA ASN A 2 -3.47 11.23 4.86
C ASN A 2 -3.91 12.69 5.02
N LEU A 3 -3.35 13.58 4.21
CA LEU A 3 -3.73 14.99 4.21
C LEU A 3 -4.93 15.22 3.29
N PRO A 4 -5.91 16.04 3.70
CA PRO A 4 -7.10 16.32 2.91
C PRO A 4 -6.80 16.90 1.53
N ASP A 5 -5.73 17.68 1.35
CA ASP A 5 -5.39 18.32 0.07
C ASP A 5 -4.74 17.35 -0.93
N TYR A 6 -4.27 16.20 -0.44
CA TYR A 6 -3.70 15.14 -1.26
C TYR A 6 -4.69 13.98 -1.43
N GLN A 7 -6.00 14.24 -1.40
CA GLN A 7 -6.97 13.24 -1.84
C GLN A 7 -7.12 13.30 -3.37
N THR A 8 -7.43 12.15 -3.99
CA THR A 8 -7.41 12.00 -5.46
C THR A 8 -8.37 12.94 -6.18
N ASP A 9 -9.44 13.39 -5.51
CA ASP A 9 -10.44 14.35 -6.01
C ASP A 9 -10.01 15.82 -5.89
N LYS A 10 -8.95 16.11 -5.14
CA LYS A 10 -8.44 17.47 -4.88
C LYS A 10 -7.10 17.75 -5.52
N MET A 11 -6.37 16.73 -5.94
CA MET A 11 -5.08 16.89 -6.59
C MET A 11 -5.23 17.54 -7.97
N ASP A 12 -4.56 18.68 -8.17
CA ASP A 12 -4.40 19.28 -9.50
C ASP A 12 -3.24 18.61 -10.25
N ILE A 13 -3.57 17.53 -10.96
CA ILE A 13 -2.60 16.72 -11.70
C ILE A 13 -1.83 17.55 -12.74
N SER A 14 -2.49 18.53 -13.37
CA SER A 14 -1.86 19.41 -14.37
C SER A 14 -0.76 20.27 -13.74
N LYS A 15 -1.04 20.80 -12.54
CA LYS A 15 -0.05 21.57 -11.77
C LYS A 15 1.15 20.70 -11.36
N PHE A 16 0.93 19.51 -10.82
CA PHE A 16 2.02 18.61 -10.46
C PHE A 16 2.89 18.25 -11.66
N LYS A 17 2.26 17.95 -12.81
CA LYS A 17 2.97 17.66 -14.05
C LYS A 17 3.83 18.83 -14.52
N SER A 18 3.30 20.06 -14.49
CA SER A 18 4.06 21.26 -14.84
C SER A 18 5.26 21.47 -13.91
N ILE A 19 5.13 21.17 -12.61
CA ILE A 19 6.25 21.26 -11.67
C ILE A 19 7.33 20.23 -12.02
N CYS A 20 6.96 18.98 -12.30
CA CYS A 20 7.93 17.95 -12.71
C CYS A 20 8.71 18.39 -13.97
N GLU A 21 8.01 18.93 -14.96
CA GLU A 21 8.60 19.35 -16.24
C GLU A 21 9.50 20.58 -16.09
N ASN A 22 9.07 21.59 -15.34
CA ASN A 22 9.81 22.85 -15.19
C ASN A 22 11.04 22.72 -14.28
N GLU A 23 10.93 21.91 -13.22
CA GLU A 23 11.98 21.79 -12.20
C GLU A 23 12.86 20.55 -12.40
N GLY A 24 12.52 19.66 -13.33
CA GLY A 24 13.25 18.41 -13.56
C GLY A 24 13.21 17.44 -12.38
N ILE A 25 12.14 17.50 -11.59
CA ILE A 25 11.92 16.63 -10.41
C ILE A 25 10.87 15.57 -10.69
N PHE A 26 10.78 14.59 -9.80
CA PHE A 26 9.68 13.63 -9.76
C PHE A 26 9.12 13.52 -8.34
N PHE A 27 7.87 13.10 -8.25
CA PHE A 27 7.23 12.82 -6.97
C PHE A 27 7.25 11.33 -6.65
N THR A 28 7.18 11.02 -5.36
CA THR A 28 6.79 9.72 -4.82
C THR A 28 5.48 9.89 -4.07
N ILE A 29 4.65 8.84 -4.01
CA ILE A 29 3.39 8.90 -3.27
C ILE A 29 3.47 7.93 -2.10
N HIS A 30 3.29 8.43 -0.88
CA HIS A 30 3.00 7.56 0.25
C HIS A 30 1.50 7.30 0.26
N LEU A 31 1.08 6.03 0.22
CA LEU A 31 -0.31 5.61 0.30
C LEU A 31 -0.90 5.93 1.70
N ASP A 32 -2.21 5.80 1.88
CA ASP A 32 -2.83 6.09 3.20
C ASP A 32 -2.27 5.16 4.29
N GLU A 33 -1.80 5.74 5.40
CA GLU A 33 -1.22 4.99 6.53
C GLU A 33 -2.18 3.98 7.16
N ASN A 34 -3.49 4.18 7.03
CA ASN A 34 -4.51 3.30 7.60
C ASN A 34 -4.91 2.16 6.64
N ILE A 35 -4.23 1.98 5.51
CA ILE A 35 -4.58 0.96 4.52
C ILE A 35 -4.70 -0.42 5.18
N ASN A 36 -5.90 -1.01 5.03
CA ASN A 36 -6.17 -2.37 5.46
C ASN A 36 -6.84 -3.19 4.34
N ILE A 37 -6.05 -3.60 3.36
CA ILE A 37 -6.52 -4.46 2.24
C ILE A 37 -6.92 -5.87 2.69
N CYS A 38 -6.59 -6.27 3.92
CA CYS A 38 -6.94 -7.56 4.50
C CYS A 38 -8.13 -7.50 5.46
N ASP A 39 -8.82 -6.36 5.56
CA ASP A 39 -9.96 -6.22 6.47
C ASP A 39 -11.01 -7.32 6.23
N PHE A 40 -11.56 -7.85 7.33
CA PHE A 40 -12.62 -8.86 7.28
C PHE A 40 -13.93 -8.27 6.75
N ASN A 41 -14.16 -6.96 6.96
CA ASN A 41 -15.24 -6.23 6.32
C ASN A 41 -14.89 -5.98 4.85
N LYS A 42 -15.64 -6.66 3.97
CA LYS A 42 -15.44 -6.59 2.53
C LYS A 42 -15.57 -5.17 1.97
N GLU A 43 -16.50 -4.36 2.47
CA GLU A 43 -16.72 -3.01 1.95
C GLU A 43 -15.58 -2.07 2.32
N VAL A 44 -15.06 -2.18 3.55
CA VAL A 44 -13.87 -1.43 3.99
C VAL A 44 -12.64 -1.83 3.16
N CYS A 45 -12.42 -3.13 2.98
CA CYS A 45 -11.35 -3.67 2.13
C CYS A 45 -11.46 -3.13 0.68
N ASN A 46 -12.67 -3.16 0.10
CA ASN A 46 -12.91 -2.66 -1.25
C ASN A 46 -12.64 -1.16 -1.38
N ALA A 47 -12.96 -0.36 -0.36
CA ALA A 47 -12.67 1.06 -0.35
C ALA A 47 -11.15 1.31 -0.45
N TYR A 48 -10.33 0.62 0.35
CA TYR A 48 -8.87 0.73 0.26
C TYR A 48 -8.32 0.26 -1.09
N ILE A 49 -8.82 -0.86 -1.61
CA ILE A 49 -8.41 -1.35 -2.94
C ILE A 49 -8.72 -0.29 -3.99
N LYS A 50 -9.93 0.27 -4.01
CA LYS A 50 -10.31 1.33 -4.96
C LYS A 50 -9.37 2.53 -4.87
N THR A 51 -9.08 3.01 -3.66
CA THR A 51 -8.15 4.14 -3.44
C THR A 51 -6.76 3.84 -3.99
N ILE A 52 -6.22 2.65 -3.74
CA ILE A 52 -4.89 2.26 -4.25
C ILE A 52 -4.90 2.19 -5.77
N LEU A 53 -5.91 1.58 -6.38
CA LEU A 53 -6.03 1.48 -7.83
C LEU A 53 -6.15 2.86 -8.49
N SER A 54 -6.96 3.77 -7.93
CA SER A 54 -7.04 5.15 -8.40
C SER A 54 -5.70 5.89 -8.25
N THR A 55 -4.96 5.62 -7.18
CA THR A 55 -3.63 6.22 -6.97
C THR A 55 -2.62 5.70 -7.99
N ILE A 56 -2.69 4.42 -8.40
CA ILE A 56 -1.86 3.86 -9.46
C ILE A 56 -2.11 4.58 -10.79
N GLU A 57 -3.37 4.87 -11.14
CA GLU A 57 -3.68 5.62 -12.37
C GLU A 57 -3.11 7.05 -12.33
N ILE A 58 -3.22 7.74 -11.20
CA ILE A 58 -2.59 9.05 -11.00
C ILE A 58 -1.06 8.95 -11.11
N ALA A 59 -0.46 7.91 -10.53
CA ALA A 59 0.97 7.68 -10.59
C ALA A 59 1.47 7.49 -12.02
N LYS A 60 0.70 6.81 -12.87
CA LYS A 60 1.02 6.69 -14.30
C LYS A 60 1.00 8.04 -15.00
N GLU A 61 -0.04 8.84 -14.77
CA GLU A 61 -0.20 10.16 -15.40
C GLU A 61 0.95 11.10 -15.01
N LEU A 62 1.37 11.05 -13.75
CA LEU A 62 2.47 11.84 -13.20
C LEU A 62 3.87 11.21 -13.39
N LYS A 63 3.95 10.02 -13.99
CA LYS A 63 5.19 9.23 -14.12
C LYS A 63 5.91 9.02 -12.78
N VAL A 64 5.14 8.85 -11.71
CA VAL A 64 5.65 8.56 -10.36
C VAL A 64 6.22 7.15 -10.34
N PRO A 65 7.51 6.96 -9.98
CA PRO A 65 8.13 5.64 -10.02
C PRO A 65 7.84 4.79 -8.78
N ILE A 66 7.48 5.41 -7.65
CA ILE A 66 7.40 4.73 -6.34
C ILE A 66 6.12 5.13 -5.60
N LEU A 67 5.40 4.10 -5.14
CA LEU A 67 4.33 4.18 -4.17
C LEU A 67 4.78 3.49 -2.87
N ASN A 68 4.89 4.21 -1.76
CA ASN A 68 5.19 3.60 -0.45
C ASN A 68 3.90 3.20 0.26
N MET A 69 3.91 2.08 0.98
CA MET A 69 2.83 1.67 1.88
C MET A 69 3.37 1.01 3.14
N HIS A 70 2.56 1.04 4.19
CA HIS A 70 2.76 0.21 5.38
C HIS A 70 1.87 -1.03 5.32
N MET A 71 2.32 -2.09 5.98
CA MET A 71 1.48 -3.27 6.20
C MET A 71 0.55 -3.05 7.38
N GLY A 72 -0.76 -3.06 7.13
CA GLY A 72 -1.77 -3.05 8.18
C GLY A 72 -1.65 -4.30 9.07
N ASN A 73 -1.51 -4.10 10.39
CA ASN A 73 -1.46 -5.18 11.36
C ASN A 73 -2.85 -5.78 11.69
N GLY A 74 -3.92 -5.14 11.23
CA GLY A 74 -5.30 -5.51 11.54
C GLY A 74 -5.65 -5.34 13.02
N VAL A 75 -6.78 -5.92 13.40
CA VAL A 75 -7.30 -5.89 14.77
C VAL A 75 -6.66 -7.01 15.60
N TYR A 76 -6.46 -6.74 16.89
CA TYR A 76 -6.08 -7.74 17.88
C TYR A 76 -6.99 -7.67 19.09
N PHE A 77 -7.12 -8.80 19.79
CA PHE A 77 -7.73 -8.86 21.11
C PHE A 77 -6.65 -8.92 22.17
N THR A 78 -6.80 -8.13 23.22
CA THR A 78 -5.92 -8.18 24.39
C THR A 78 -6.51 -9.18 25.38
N LEU A 79 -5.83 -10.30 25.58
CA LEU A 79 -6.08 -11.25 26.66
C LEU A 79 -5.18 -10.89 27.87
N PRO A 80 -5.44 -11.45 29.06
CA PRO A 80 -4.63 -11.15 30.25
C PRO A 80 -3.12 -11.38 30.08
N THR A 81 -2.73 -12.32 29.22
CA THR A 81 -1.34 -12.74 29.03
C THR A 81 -0.75 -12.33 27.69
N GLU A 82 -1.57 -12.01 26.69
CA GLU A 82 -1.08 -11.82 25.32
C GLU A 82 -2.01 -10.96 24.44
N LYS A 83 -1.49 -10.52 23.29
CA LYS A 83 -2.29 -9.94 22.21
C LYS A 83 -2.47 -10.98 21.11
N VAL A 84 -3.73 -11.33 20.82
CA VAL A 84 -4.09 -12.25 19.74
C VAL A 84 -4.44 -11.45 18.50
N TYR A 85 -3.54 -11.43 17.52
CA TYR A 85 -3.75 -10.77 16.23
C TYR A 85 -4.64 -11.63 15.33
N LEU A 86 -5.74 -11.05 14.85
CA LEU A 86 -6.70 -11.82 14.06
C LEU A 86 -6.13 -12.25 12.71
N PHE A 87 -5.24 -11.46 12.09
CA PHE A 87 -4.56 -11.89 10.86
C PHE A 87 -3.60 -13.07 11.08
N LYS A 88 -2.99 -13.17 12.27
CA LYS A 88 -2.21 -14.36 12.65
C LYS A 88 -3.13 -15.57 12.86
N GLN A 89 -4.26 -15.38 13.54
CA GLN A 89 -5.23 -16.45 13.81
C GLN A 89 -5.91 -16.96 12.53
N TYR A 90 -6.28 -16.06 11.62
CA TYR A 90 -6.94 -16.35 10.35
C TYR A 90 -5.96 -16.20 9.18
N LYS A 91 -4.80 -16.83 9.30
CA LYS A 91 -3.66 -16.64 8.36
C LYS A 91 -4.01 -16.96 6.91
N GLU A 92 -4.75 -18.05 6.68
CA GLU A 92 -5.11 -18.44 5.31
C GLU A 92 -5.94 -17.37 4.59
N TYR A 93 -6.89 -16.75 5.29
CA TYR A 93 -7.69 -15.64 4.77
C TYR A 93 -6.81 -14.43 4.46
N TYR A 94 -5.92 -14.07 5.39
CA TYR A 94 -4.99 -12.96 5.24
C TYR A 94 -4.08 -13.14 4.02
N LEU A 95 -3.45 -14.31 3.86
CA LEU A 95 -2.57 -14.60 2.72
C LEU A 95 -3.35 -14.68 1.40
N LEU A 96 -4.59 -15.18 1.40
CA LEU A 96 -5.43 -15.18 0.21
C LEU A 96 -5.76 -13.75 -0.25
N LYS A 97 -6.12 -12.86 0.69
CA LYS A 97 -6.38 -11.44 0.42
C LYS A 97 -5.16 -10.75 -0.20
N LEU A 98 -3.97 -10.98 0.35
CA LEU A 98 -2.72 -10.43 -0.20
C LEU A 98 -2.42 -10.95 -1.61
N LYS A 99 -2.66 -12.24 -1.89
CA LYS A 99 -2.52 -12.79 -3.25
C LYS A 99 -3.46 -12.08 -4.24
N SER A 100 -4.73 -11.91 -3.86
CA SER A 100 -5.71 -11.20 -4.69
C SER A 100 -5.32 -9.73 -4.89
N PHE A 101 -4.89 -9.04 -3.83
CA PHE A 101 -4.42 -7.67 -3.90
C PHE A 101 -3.21 -7.53 -4.84
N ARG A 102 -2.22 -8.41 -4.72
CA ARG A 102 -1.06 -8.44 -5.61
C ARG A 102 -1.47 -8.52 -7.08
N THR A 103 -2.37 -9.44 -7.42
CA THR A 103 -2.86 -9.61 -8.80
C THR A 103 -3.64 -8.40 -9.30
N LEU A 104 -4.41 -7.72 -8.44
CA LEU A 104 -5.08 -6.48 -8.81
C LEU A 104 -4.08 -5.36 -9.11
N CYS A 105 -3.06 -5.20 -8.26
CA CYS A 105 -2.00 -4.21 -8.48
C CYS A 105 -1.16 -4.54 -9.71
N GLU A 106 -0.81 -5.80 -9.97
CA GLU A 106 -0.10 -6.23 -11.19
C GLU A 106 -0.85 -5.80 -12.44
N LYS A 107 -2.15 -6.09 -12.48
CA LYS A 107 -3.03 -5.69 -13.59
C LYS A 107 -3.11 -4.17 -13.73
N ALA A 108 -3.20 -3.47 -12.60
CA ALA A 108 -3.31 -2.01 -12.59
C ALA A 108 -2.02 -1.34 -13.03
N VAL A 109 -0.86 -1.78 -12.56
CA VAL A 109 0.44 -1.22 -12.96
C VAL A 109 0.70 -1.47 -14.45
N GLY A 110 0.41 -2.67 -14.95
CA GLY A 110 0.66 -3.06 -16.34
C GLY A 110 2.13 -2.91 -16.69
N ASP A 111 2.42 -2.30 -17.84
CA ASP A 111 3.81 -2.08 -18.32
C ASP A 111 4.45 -0.79 -17.76
N SER A 112 3.79 -0.13 -16.81
CA SER A 112 4.30 1.11 -16.22
C SER A 112 5.48 0.81 -15.29
N ASN A 113 6.49 1.70 -15.26
CA ASN A 113 7.63 1.56 -14.36
C ASN A 113 7.32 2.04 -12.94
N ILE A 114 6.31 1.44 -12.30
CA ILE A 114 5.86 1.78 -10.94
C ILE A 114 6.22 0.62 -9.99
N LYS A 115 6.85 0.97 -8.87
CA LYS A 115 7.10 0.06 -7.74
C LYS A 115 6.21 0.42 -6.56
N ILE A 116 5.53 -0.58 -6.00
CA ILE A 116 4.82 -0.47 -4.72
C ILE A 116 5.73 -1.02 -3.63
N CYS A 117 6.37 -0.12 -2.89
CA CYS A 117 7.33 -0.47 -1.86
C CYS A 117 6.69 -0.54 -0.48
N ILE A 118 7.00 -1.61 0.24
CA ILE A 118 6.53 -1.84 1.60
C ILE A 118 7.59 -1.28 2.55
N GLU A 119 7.20 -0.30 3.33
CA GLU A 119 8.05 0.37 4.31
C GLU A 119 7.90 -0.28 5.69
N ASN A 120 9.02 -0.41 6.42
CA ASN A 120 9.02 -0.92 7.78
C ASN A 120 8.44 0.12 8.74
N SER A 121 7.54 -0.31 9.62
CA SER A 121 6.96 0.56 10.65
C SER A 121 6.99 -0.13 12.01
N ASN A 122 7.95 0.25 12.87
CA ASN A 122 8.17 -0.33 14.19
C ASN A 122 8.41 -1.86 14.17
N GLY A 123 9.09 -2.34 13.13
CA GLY A 123 9.37 -3.75 12.88
C GLY A 123 8.18 -4.53 12.31
N TYR A 124 8.47 -5.67 11.68
CA TYR A 124 7.44 -6.56 11.14
C TYR A 124 7.11 -7.69 12.12
N ARG A 125 5.81 -7.99 12.26
CA ARG A 125 5.35 -9.20 12.96
C ARG A 125 5.55 -10.42 12.07
N ASP A 126 5.68 -11.62 12.66
CA ASP A 126 5.91 -12.86 11.90
C ASP A 126 4.91 -13.06 10.76
N PHE A 127 3.60 -12.86 11.03
CA PHE A 127 2.57 -13.03 10.00
C PHE A 127 2.65 -11.94 8.92
N THR A 128 3.13 -10.74 9.26
CA THR A 128 3.36 -9.65 8.32
C THR A 128 4.51 -9.98 7.38
N MET A 129 5.58 -10.62 7.89
CA MET A 129 6.70 -11.08 7.06
C MET A 129 6.24 -12.10 6.01
N GLU A 130 5.46 -13.10 6.40
CA GLU A 130 4.87 -14.05 5.44
C GLU A 130 3.99 -13.35 4.39
N GLY A 131 3.26 -12.31 4.82
CA GLY A 131 2.46 -11.48 3.91
C GLY A 131 3.30 -10.67 2.91
N ILE A 132 4.41 -10.10 3.37
CA ILE A 132 5.38 -9.39 2.52
C ILE A 132 5.97 -10.35 1.48
N GLU A 133 6.37 -11.55 1.87
CA GLU A 133 6.85 -12.58 0.93
C GLU A 133 5.82 -12.91 -0.16
N VAL A 134 4.52 -12.90 0.17
CA VAL A 134 3.46 -13.06 -0.84
C VAL A 134 3.49 -11.92 -1.86
N LEU A 135 3.64 -10.66 -1.42
CA LEU A 135 3.68 -9.50 -2.32
C LEU A 135 4.95 -9.48 -3.17
N LEU A 136 6.12 -9.74 -2.56
CA LEU A 136 7.43 -9.73 -3.23
C LEU A 136 7.62 -10.80 -4.30
N LYS A 137 6.71 -11.79 -4.39
CA LYS A 137 6.66 -12.71 -5.55
C LYS A 137 6.32 -12.01 -6.87
N SER A 138 5.87 -10.76 -6.82
CA SER A 138 5.66 -9.92 -8.00
C SER A 138 6.74 -8.87 -8.13
N HIS A 139 7.20 -8.66 -9.36
CA HIS A 139 8.23 -7.67 -9.66
C HIS A 139 7.76 -6.22 -9.48
N ILE A 140 6.46 -5.94 -9.34
CA ILE A 140 5.98 -4.57 -9.08
C ILE A 140 6.08 -4.20 -7.60
N PHE A 141 6.33 -5.14 -6.69
CA PHE A 141 6.52 -4.85 -5.28
C PHE A 141 8.01 -4.75 -4.91
N GLY A 142 8.29 -4.00 -3.85
CA GLY A 142 9.64 -3.81 -3.30
C GLY A 142 9.60 -3.52 -1.81
N LEU A 143 10.76 -3.22 -1.23
CA LEU A 143 10.89 -2.78 0.16
C LEU A 143 11.49 -1.37 0.19
N THR A 144 11.02 -0.55 1.12
CA THR A 144 11.67 0.70 1.52
C THR A 144 12.09 0.52 2.97
N PHE A 145 13.31 0.94 3.32
CA PHE A 145 13.81 0.85 4.69
C PHE A 145 13.91 2.26 5.28
N ASP A 146 13.07 2.55 6.27
CA ASP A 146 13.20 3.71 7.13
C ASP A 146 14.06 3.34 8.36
N ILE A 147 15.13 4.12 8.56
CA ILE A 147 16.11 3.92 9.63
C ILE A 147 15.66 4.51 10.97
N GLY A 148 14.59 5.31 10.97
CA GLY A 148 14.03 5.96 12.15
C GLY A 148 12.90 5.18 12.84
N SER A 149 12.51 4.03 12.29
CA SER A 149 11.37 3.22 12.75
C SER A 149 11.71 2.18 13.81
#